data_AF-A0A8T5U4V6-F1
#
_entry.id   AF-A0A8T5U4V6-F1
#
_cell.length_a   1.000
_cell.length_b   1.000
_cell.length_c   1.000
_cell.angle_alpha   90.00
_cell.angle_beta   90.00
_cell.angle_gamma   90.00
#
_symmetry.space_group_name_H-M   'P 1'
#
loop_
_entity.id
_entity.type
_entity.pdbx_description
1 polymer ?
#
loop_
_entity_poly.entity_id
_entity_poly.type
_entity_poly.pdbx_seq_one_letter_code
_entity_poly.pdbx_strand_id
1 'polypeptide(L)'
;GKEARAQGANLFGGICINLLRHPAWGRAQETFGEDSFHMGEFGAAVIRGVQKHNVMATAKHYAVNSIEYSRFKVDVQISERTLREVYLPHFKRCIEDGCATVMSAYNKVRGEYCGHNSYLLRDILKGEWGFDGFVHSDWMNGLRDTTKGILGGLDVEMPRAKYYGKKLEKAIKLGNVPLKLVDDSIRRILRTVLKFTTKEDPQNYDSDLIGCEDHVLIAREVAEKSMVLLKNQNKLLPFNTDEIDTLALLGPLADKKNTGDHGSSHVRQKNIVTPLQGIKNSVGNKIEVFHNDGHDIDVAQQIAQSVDSVVLVVGYTSEDEGEYIPHISKGLGDRPNLGLKEDDIKLIEAVAKVNKKCVVVLVGGSAILMEEWKEKVPSILMAWYSGMEGGNALANVLFGKVNPSGKLPFTIPKDPAHLPYFKI
;
A
#
# COMPACT_ATOMS: atom_id res chain seq x y z
N GLY A 1 -9.41 -10.70 7.82
CA GLY A 1 -10.21 -11.94 7.93
C GLY A 1 -11.26 -11.79 9.01
N LYS A 2 -10.86 -11.91 10.27
CA LYS A 2 -11.76 -11.82 11.44
C LYS A 2 -12.66 -10.59 11.45
N GLU A 3 -12.09 -9.38 11.32
CA GLU A 3 -12.87 -8.13 11.34
C GLU A 3 -13.84 -8.01 10.17
N ALA A 4 -13.48 -8.55 9.00
CA ALA A 4 -14.38 -8.56 7.85
C ALA A 4 -15.62 -9.43 8.13
N ARG A 5 -15.43 -10.62 8.72
CA ARG A 5 -16.56 -11.48 9.13
C ARG A 5 -17.40 -10.84 10.23
N ALA A 6 -16.79 -10.20 11.22
CA ALA A 6 -17.50 -9.49 12.29
C ALA A 6 -18.37 -8.34 11.76
N GLN A 7 -17.99 -7.76 10.62
CA GLN A 7 -18.78 -6.73 9.90
C GLN A 7 -19.76 -7.33 8.88
N GLY A 8 -19.89 -8.66 8.80
CA GLY A 8 -20.75 -9.34 7.84
C GLY A 8 -20.21 -9.38 6.41
N ALA A 9 -18.96 -8.97 6.17
CA ALA A 9 -18.33 -9.03 4.86
C ALA A 9 -17.86 -10.46 4.54
N ASN A 10 -17.94 -10.81 3.25
CA ASN A 10 -17.54 -12.12 2.71
C ASN A 10 -16.51 -12.04 1.58
N LEU A 11 -16.06 -10.83 1.21
CA LEU A 11 -15.04 -10.59 0.20
C LEU A 11 -14.11 -9.47 0.68
N PHE A 12 -12.80 -9.65 0.47
CA PHE A 12 -11.76 -8.68 0.79
C PHE A 12 -10.98 -8.27 -0.47
N GLY A 13 -11.26 -7.05 -0.92
CA GLY A 13 -10.67 -6.41 -2.11
C GLY A 13 -9.34 -5.69 -1.86
N GLY A 14 -8.55 -6.09 -0.87
CA GLY A 14 -7.42 -5.31 -0.36
C GLY A 14 -6.02 -5.75 -0.77
N ILE A 15 -5.86 -6.83 -1.56
CA ILE A 15 -4.53 -7.39 -1.85
C ILE A 15 -4.00 -6.80 -3.15
N CYS A 16 -3.45 -5.59 -3.07
CA CYS A 16 -2.77 -4.94 -4.19
C CYS A 16 -1.35 -5.51 -4.33
N ILE A 17 -1.09 -6.18 -5.45
CA ILE A 17 0.20 -6.84 -5.74
C ILE A 17 0.75 -6.41 -7.09
N ASN A 18 0.43 -5.20 -7.54
CA ASN A 18 1.03 -4.66 -8.75
C ASN A 18 2.50 -4.29 -8.49
N LEU A 19 3.38 -4.70 -9.41
CA LEU A 19 4.80 -4.34 -9.40
C LEU A 19 4.99 -2.83 -9.22
N LEU A 20 5.80 -2.43 -8.24
CA LEU A 20 6.27 -1.06 -8.11
C LEU A 20 7.29 -0.76 -9.22
N ARG A 21 6.80 -0.46 -10.41
CA ARG A 21 7.66 -0.16 -11.56
C ARG A 21 8.36 1.20 -11.42
N HIS A 22 7.66 2.19 -10.88
CA HIS A 22 8.17 3.54 -10.70
C HIS A 22 7.77 4.05 -9.31
N PRO A 23 8.73 4.55 -8.50
CA PRO A 23 8.46 4.88 -7.11
C PRO A 23 7.47 6.04 -6.93
N ALA A 24 7.27 6.88 -7.95
CA ALA A 24 6.27 7.95 -7.92
C ALA A 24 4.82 7.46 -7.98
N TRP A 25 4.57 6.17 -8.22
CA TRP A 25 3.21 5.66 -8.34
C TRP A 25 2.38 5.98 -7.07
N GLY A 26 1.24 6.64 -7.24
CA GLY A 26 0.45 7.15 -6.11
C GLY A 26 -0.03 6.08 -5.13
N ARG A 27 -0.23 4.85 -5.62
CA ARG A 27 -0.63 3.70 -4.80
C ARG A 27 0.53 2.76 -4.48
N ALA A 28 1.77 3.24 -4.60
CA ALA A 28 2.95 2.46 -4.21
C ALA A 28 2.87 1.96 -2.75
N GLN A 29 2.22 2.71 -1.86
CA GLN A 29 1.94 2.31 -0.48
C GLN A 29 1.05 1.07 -0.32
N GLU A 30 0.29 0.69 -1.36
CA GLU A 30 -0.60 -0.47 -1.31
C GLU A 30 0.08 -1.76 -1.76
N THR A 31 1.26 -1.70 -2.40
CA THR A 31 1.98 -2.88 -2.90
C THR A 31 3.14 -3.26 -1.99
N PHE A 32 3.70 -4.45 -2.23
CA PHE A 32 4.79 -4.99 -1.43
C PHE A 32 6.19 -4.70 -2.00
N GLY A 33 6.33 -4.07 -3.18
CA GLY A 33 7.65 -3.66 -3.70
C GLY A 33 7.84 -3.87 -5.19
N GLU A 34 9.10 -3.99 -5.61
CA GLU A 34 9.51 -4.10 -7.03
C GLU A 34 9.94 -5.52 -7.45
N ASP A 35 9.92 -6.49 -6.52
CA ASP A 35 10.30 -7.88 -6.79
C ASP A 35 9.07 -8.81 -6.87
N SER A 36 9.00 -9.60 -7.94
CA SER A 36 7.88 -10.53 -8.18
C SER A 36 7.80 -11.66 -7.18
N PHE A 37 8.93 -12.17 -6.69
CA PHE A 37 8.91 -13.26 -5.72
C PHE A 37 8.37 -12.77 -4.38
N HIS A 38 8.92 -11.65 -3.88
CA HIS A 38 8.51 -11.01 -2.64
C HIS A 38 7.02 -10.66 -2.61
N MET A 39 6.52 -9.98 -3.66
CA MET A 39 5.09 -9.67 -3.77
C MET A 39 4.21 -10.92 -3.82
N GLY A 40 4.66 -11.97 -4.52
CA GLY A 40 3.94 -13.25 -4.62
C GLY A 40 3.79 -13.93 -3.26
N GLU A 41 4.87 -14.02 -2.47
CA GLU A 41 4.84 -14.63 -1.14
C GLU A 41 4.00 -13.82 -0.14
N PHE A 42 4.11 -12.49 -0.15
CA PHE A 42 3.26 -11.64 0.71
C PHE A 42 1.79 -11.72 0.31
N GLY A 43 1.47 -11.65 -0.99
CA GLY A 43 0.12 -11.81 -1.50
C GLY A 43 -0.50 -13.16 -1.09
N ALA A 44 0.24 -14.25 -1.29
CA ALA A 44 -0.18 -15.59 -0.89
C ALA A 44 -0.40 -15.70 0.64
N ALA A 45 0.49 -15.12 1.45
CA ALA A 45 0.32 -15.11 2.90
C ALA A 45 -0.97 -14.39 3.34
N VAL A 46 -1.27 -13.22 2.76
CA VAL A 46 -2.52 -12.49 3.05
C VAL A 46 -3.73 -13.29 2.58
N ILE A 47 -3.67 -13.93 1.42
CA ILE A 47 -4.74 -14.82 0.91
C ILE A 47 -5.05 -15.93 1.90
N ARG A 48 -4.06 -16.69 2.38
CA ARG A 48 -4.30 -17.75 3.38
C ARG A 48 -4.92 -17.19 4.65
N GLY A 49 -4.37 -16.09 5.16
CA GLY A 49 -4.84 -15.47 6.40
C GLY A 49 -6.31 -15.00 6.31
N VAL A 50 -6.68 -14.39 5.19
CA VAL A 50 -8.05 -13.90 4.96
C VAL A 50 -9.01 -15.07 4.75
N GLN A 51 -8.67 -16.01 3.86
CA GLN A 51 -9.55 -17.10 3.46
C GLN A 51 -9.72 -18.17 4.55
N LYS A 52 -8.79 -18.28 5.51
CA LYS A 52 -8.97 -19.10 6.72
C LYS A 52 -10.28 -18.79 7.45
N HIS A 53 -10.74 -17.54 7.36
CA HIS A 53 -11.94 -17.05 8.01
C HIS A 53 -13.15 -16.94 7.06
N ASN A 54 -13.21 -17.76 6.01
CA ASN A 54 -14.33 -17.80 5.06
C ASN A 54 -14.64 -16.45 4.38
N VAL A 55 -13.62 -15.61 4.21
CA VAL A 55 -13.68 -14.38 3.40
C VAL A 55 -12.95 -14.63 2.09
N MET A 56 -13.61 -14.40 0.96
CA MET A 56 -12.99 -14.51 -0.37
C MET A 56 -11.92 -13.42 -0.54
N ALA A 57 -10.67 -13.82 -0.77
CA ALA A 57 -9.58 -12.89 -0.98
C ALA A 57 -9.46 -12.53 -2.47
N THR A 58 -9.38 -11.23 -2.76
CA THR A 58 -9.19 -10.73 -4.13
C THR A 58 -7.75 -10.26 -4.37
N ALA A 59 -7.03 -10.90 -5.28
CA ALA A 59 -5.79 -10.36 -5.83
C ALA A 59 -6.09 -9.25 -6.85
N LYS A 60 -5.45 -8.08 -6.72
CA LYS A 60 -5.66 -6.93 -7.59
C LYS A 60 -4.36 -6.18 -7.92
N HIS A 61 -4.29 -5.43 -9.01
CA HIS A 61 -5.24 -5.31 -10.12
C HIS A 61 -4.63 -6.03 -11.32
N TYR A 62 -5.30 -7.05 -11.82
CA TYR A 62 -4.80 -7.91 -12.87
C TYR A 62 -5.04 -7.27 -14.25
N ALA A 63 -4.02 -6.78 -14.96
CA ALA A 63 -2.60 -6.70 -14.59
C ALA A 63 -2.00 -5.36 -15.03
N VAL A 64 -0.74 -5.12 -14.63
CA VAL A 64 0.09 -3.99 -15.12
C VAL A 64 -0.48 -2.61 -14.76
N ASN A 65 -1.08 -2.47 -13.58
CA ASN A 65 -1.66 -1.22 -13.09
C ASN A 65 -0.75 -0.56 -12.04
N SER A 66 0.23 0.20 -12.50
CA SER A 66 1.25 0.82 -11.63
C SER A 66 1.46 2.32 -11.92
N ILE A 67 0.42 3.00 -12.42
CA ILE A 67 0.42 4.45 -12.73
C ILE A 67 -0.99 4.97 -12.49
N GLU A 68 -1.18 5.99 -11.65
CA GLU A 68 -2.51 6.49 -11.31
C GLU A 68 -3.09 7.48 -12.32
N TYR A 69 -2.31 8.46 -12.78
CA TYR A 69 -2.86 9.57 -13.59
C TYR A 69 -3.44 9.11 -14.93
N SER A 70 -2.86 8.07 -15.52
CA SER A 70 -3.23 7.57 -16.83
C SER A 70 -3.98 6.24 -16.78
N ARG A 71 -4.26 5.67 -15.60
CA ARG A 71 -4.81 4.30 -15.42
C ARG A 71 -6.06 4.01 -16.25
N PHE A 72 -6.90 5.01 -16.49
CA PHE A 72 -8.15 4.83 -17.25
C PHE A 72 -7.98 4.80 -18.78
N LYS A 73 -6.79 5.15 -19.30
CA LYS A 73 -6.58 5.44 -20.72
C LYS A 73 -5.33 4.77 -21.28
N VAL A 74 -4.29 4.61 -20.46
CA VAL A 74 -2.98 4.11 -20.89
C VAL A 74 -3.10 2.72 -21.49
N ASP A 75 -2.38 2.52 -22.58
CA ASP A 75 -2.20 1.22 -23.22
C ASP A 75 -0.74 0.79 -23.10
N VAL A 76 -0.51 -0.19 -22.24
CA VAL A 76 0.84 -0.65 -21.95
C VAL A 76 1.27 -1.64 -23.01
N GLN A 77 2.24 -1.23 -23.84
CA GLN A 77 2.94 -2.10 -24.78
C GLN A 77 4.07 -2.81 -24.04
N ILE A 78 3.98 -4.13 -23.93
CA ILE A 78 4.92 -4.97 -23.18
C ILE A 78 5.22 -6.26 -23.93
N SER A 79 6.48 -6.67 -23.94
CA SER A 79 6.89 -7.94 -24.56
C SER A 79 6.28 -9.14 -23.84
N GLU A 80 6.15 -10.28 -24.52
CA GLU A 80 5.62 -11.50 -23.91
C GLU A 80 6.47 -11.98 -22.76
N ARG A 81 7.79 -11.96 -22.98
CA ARG A 81 8.75 -12.32 -21.95
C ARG A 81 8.61 -11.45 -20.69
N THR A 82 8.58 -10.13 -20.84
CA THR A 82 8.46 -9.22 -19.68
C THR A 82 7.12 -9.39 -18.96
N LEU A 83 6.02 -9.57 -19.69
CA LEU A 83 4.71 -9.84 -19.09
C LEU A 83 4.77 -11.10 -18.21
N ARG A 84 5.31 -12.20 -18.75
CA ARG A 84 5.38 -13.50 -18.10
C ARG A 84 6.40 -13.59 -16.97
N GLU A 85 7.54 -12.91 -17.08
CA GLU A 85 8.63 -13.01 -16.11
C GLU A 85 8.55 -11.95 -14.99
N VAL A 86 7.84 -10.83 -15.21
CA VAL A 86 7.90 -9.68 -14.29
C VAL A 86 6.54 -9.22 -13.78
N TYR A 87 5.48 -9.29 -14.58
CA TYR A 87 4.17 -8.69 -14.21
C TYR A 87 3.11 -9.69 -13.80
N LEU A 88 3.33 -10.97 -14.08
CA LEU A 88 2.37 -12.05 -13.85
C LEU A 88 2.79 -13.06 -12.76
N PRO A 89 4.08 -13.33 -12.46
CA PRO A 89 4.44 -14.40 -11.52
C PRO A 89 3.83 -14.27 -10.12
N HIS A 90 3.75 -13.05 -9.57
CA HIS A 90 3.17 -12.80 -8.25
C HIS A 90 1.65 -13.08 -8.21
N PHE A 91 0.92 -12.78 -9.30
CA PHE A 91 -0.48 -13.21 -9.43
C PHE A 91 -0.59 -14.72 -9.51
N LYS A 92 0.25 -15.37 -10.34
CA LYS A 92 0.26 -16.83 -10.47
C LYS A 92 0.47 -17.51 -9.13
N ARG A 93 1.44 -17.05 -8.35
CA ARG A 93 1.72 -17.56 -6.99
C ARG A 93 0.49 -17.47 -6.08
N CYS A 94 -0.24 -16.34 -6.13
CA CYS A 94 -1.50 -16.18 -5.40
C CYS A 94 -2.59 -17.16 -5.87
N ILE A 95 -2.69 -17.42 -7.18
CA ILE A 95 -3.64 -18.39 -7.74
C ILE A 95 -3.31 -19.82 -7.29
N GLU A 96 -2.03 -20.21 -7.35
CA GLU A 96 -1.54 -21.52 -6.89
C GLU A 96 -1.83 -21.75 -5.40
N ASP A 97 -1.89 -20.67 -4.61
CA ASP A 97 -2.23 -20.69 -3.18
C ASP A 97 -3.75 -20.57 -2.90
N GLY A 98 -4.56 -20.68 -3.95
CA GLY A 98 -6.01 -20.81 -3.85
C GLY A 98 -6.77 -19.50 -3.71
N CYS A 99 -6.27 -18.39 -4.27
CA CYS A 99 -7.00 -17.13 -4.36
C CYS A 99 -8.43 -17.33 -4.88
N ALA A 100 -9.42 -16.75 -4.21
CA ALA A 100 -10.84 -16.92 -4.55
C ALA A 100 -11.27 -16.04 -5.73
N THR A 101 -10.75 -14.83 -5.81
CA THR A 101 -11.22 -13.81 -6.74
C THR A 101 -10.07 -12.99 -7.30
N VAL A 102 -10.23 -12.49 -8.52
CA VAL A 102 -9.27 -11.58 -9.16
C VAL A 102 -10.00 -10.31 -9.60
N MET A 103 -9.42 -9.14 -9.33
CA MET A 103 -9.93 -7.88 -9.85
C MET A 103 -9.17 -7.47 -11.10
N SER A 104 -9.85 -7.26 -12.23
CA SER A 104 -9.21 -6.77 -13.44
C SER A 104 -8.85 -5.28 -13.34
N ALA A 105 -7.71 -4.87 -13.87
CA ALA A 105 -7.25 -3.48 -13.86
C ALA A 105 -8.02 -2.53 -14.81
N TYR A 106 -7.84 -1.21 -14.62
CA TYR A 106 -8.43 -0.18 -15.48
C TYR A 106 -7.72 0.02 -16.83
N ASN A 107 -6.40 -0.16 -16.88
CA ASN A 107 -5.60 0.15 -18.05
C ASN A 107 -5.83 -0.86 -19.19
N LYS A 108 -5.28 -0.53 -20.35
CA LYS A 108 -5.13 -1.49 -21.45
C LYS A 108 -3.76 -2.15 -21.40
N VAL A 109 -3.70 -3.36 -21.93
CA VAL A 109 -2.46 -4.09 -22.22
C VAL A 109 -2.58 -4.58 -23.66
N ARG A 110 -1.65 -4.14 -24.52
CA ARG A 110 -1.62 -4.47 -25.95
C ARG A 110 -2.96 -4.23 -26.67
N GLY A 111 -3.54 -3.05 -26.48
CA GLY A 111 -4.71 -2.57 -27.24
C GLY A 111 -6.07 -2.83 -26.57
N GLU A 112 -6.16 -3.76 -25.63
CA GLU A 112 -7.43 -4.12 -24.97
C GLU A 112 -7.40 -3.83 -23.47
N TYR A 113 -8.52 -3.32 -22.94
CA TYR A 113 -8.70 -3.07 -21.51
C TYR A 113 -8.56 -4.38 -20.74
N CYS A 114 -7.94 -4.38 -19.56
CA CYS A 114 -7.70 -5.61 -18.80
C CYS A 114 -9.00 -6.38 -18.50
N GLY A 115 -10.11 -5.69 -18.22
CA GLY A 115 -11.45 -6.31 -18.07
C GLY A 115 -12.07 -6.85 -19.37
N HIS A 116 -11.44 -6.64 -20.53
CA HIS A 116 -11.84 -7.09 -21.86
C HIS A 116 -10.84 -8.07 -22.49
N ASN A 117 -9.69 -8.27 -21.85
CA ASN A 117 -8.54 -8.89 -22.48
C ASN A 117 -8.61 -10.43 -22.35
N SER A 118 -9.05 -11.11 -23.41
CA SER A 118 -9.17 -12.57 -23.43
C SER A 118 -7.84 -13.28 -23.24
N TYR A 119 -6.75 -12.71 -23.74
CA TYR A 119 -5.42 -13.25 -23.53
C TYR A 119 -5.07 -13.30 -22.03
N LEU A 120 -5.27 -12.20 -21.31
CA LEU A 120 -5.00 -12.15 -19.87
C LEU A 120 -5.95 -13.02 -19.04
N LEU A 121 -7.27 -12.87 -19.24
CA LEU A 121 -8.27 -13.47 -18.34
C LEU A 121 -8.66 -14.90 -18.72
N ARG A 122 -8.70 -15.23 -20.03
CA ARG A 122 -9.08 -16.57 -20.49
C ARG A 122 -7.85 -17.42 -20.72
N ASP A 123 -6.95 -17.00 -21.59
CA ASP A 123 -5.86 -17.86 -22.05
C ASP A 123 -4.89 -18.11 -20.89
N ILE A 124 -4.40 -17.06 -20.23
CA ILE A 124 -3.46 -17.18 -19.11
C ILE A 124 -4.16 -17.61 -17.82
N LEU A 125 -5.04 -16.75 -17.28
CA LEU A 125 -5.54 -16.92 -15.92
C LEU A 125 -6.42 -18.18 -15.79
N LYS A 126 -7.42 -18.34 -16.66
CA LYS A 126 -8.37 -19.47 -16.60
C LYS A 126 -7.88 -20.72 -17.32
N GLY A 127 -7.12 -20.56 -18.40
CA GLY A 127 -6.61 -21.64 -19.23
C GLY A 127 -5.33 -22.24 -18.67
N GLU A 128 -4.22 -21.52 -18.82
CA GLU A 128 -2.89 -21.99 -18.44
C GLU A 128 -2.72 -22.20 -16.94
N TRP A 129 -3.24 -21.30 -16.10
CA TRP A 129 -3.10 -21.40 -14.64
C TRP A 129 -4.24 -22.15 -13.96
N GLY A 130 -5.32 -22.45 -14.70
CA GLY A 130 -6.46 -23.20 -14.15
C GLY A 130 -7.24 -22.46 -13.05
N PHE A 131 -7.30 -21.13 -13.09
CA PHE A 131 -8.05 -20.36 -12.08
C PHE A 131 -9.53 -20.73 -12.04
N ASP A 132 -9.96 -21.28 -10.89
CA ASP A 132 -11.32 -21.77 -10.65
C ASP A 132 -12.28 -20.74 -10.05
N GLY A 133 -11.74 -19.63 -9.56
CA GLY A 133 -12.49 -18.53 -8.97
C GLY A 133 -13.19 -17.66 -10.01
N PHE A 134 -13.68 -16.49 -9.61
CA PHE A 134 -14.27 -15.52 -10.54
C PHE A 134 -13.47 -14.21 -10.64
N VAL A 135 -13.57 -13.57 -11.79
CA VAL A 135 -12.97 -12.26 -12.08
C VAL A 135 -14.04 -11.20 -12.00
N HIS A 136 -13.82 -10.16 -11.19
CA HIS A 136 -14.69 -8.99 -11.16
C HIS A 136 -13.95 -7.74 -11.65
N SER A 137 -14.70 -6.76 -12.16
CA SER A 137 -14.06 -5.53 -12.63
C SER A 137 -13.58 -4.70 -11.45
N ASP A 138 -12.65 -3.79 -11.71
CA ASP A 138 -12.51 -2.60 -10.88
C ASP A 138 -13.78 -1.73 -10.96
N TRP A 139 -13.90 -0.73 -10.10
CA TRP A 139 -15.13 0.01 -9.86
C TRP A 139 -15.53 0.92 -11.03
N MET A 140 -16.81 0.89 -11.42
CA MET A 140 -17.48 1.79 -12.38
C MET A 140 -16.94 1.75 -13.82
N ASN A 141 -15.67 2.06 -14.02
CA ASN A 141 -14.96 2.15 -15.29
C ASN A 141 -14.09 0.93 -15.58
N GLY A 142 -14.12 -0.10 -14.73
CA GLY A 142 -13.42 -1.37 -14.94
C GLY A 142 -14.04 -2.22 -16.05
N LEU A 143 -15.31 -1.97 -16.40
CA LEU A 143 -15.98 -2.52 -17.58
C LEU A 143 -16.49 -1.39 -18.46
N ARG A 144 -16.25 -1.48 -19.78
CA ARG A 144 -16.59 -0.40 -20.73
C ARG A 144 -17.49 -0.83 -21.89
N ASP A 145 -17.66 -2.14 -22.07
CA ASP A 145 -18.41 -2.75 -23.17
C ASP A 145 -18.94 -4.12 -22.73
N THR A 146 -20.21 -4.37 -22.99
CA THR A 146 -20.92 -5.60 -22.59
C THR A 146 -20.35 -6.84 -23.27
N THR A 147 -20.22 -6.81 -24.59
CA THR A 147 -19.81 -7.98 -25.38
C THR A 147 -18.33 -8.26 -25.16
N LYS A 148 -17.48 -7.23 -25.25
CA LYS A 148 -16.04 -7.39 -25.01
C LYS A 148 -15.71 -7.88 -23.61
N GLY A 149 -16.46 -7.45 -22.58
CA GLY A 149 -16.26 -7.97 -21.22
C GLY A 149 -16.48 -9.47 -21.13
N ILE A 150 -17.65 -9.96 -21.60
CA ILE A 150 -17.95 -11.39 -21.53
C ILE A 150 -16.99 -12.18 -22.43
N LEU A 151 -16.75 -11.74 -23.66
CA LEU A 151 -15.78 -12.41 -24.55
C LEU A 151 -14.36 -12.39 -23.97
N GLY A 152 -14.00 -11.31 -23.27
CA GLY A 152 -12.73 -11.17 -22.56
C GLY A 152 -12.60 -12.09 -21.35
N GLY A 153 -13.71 -12.54 -20.75
CA GLY A 153 -13.68 -13.45 -19.60
C GLY A 153 -13.84 -12.75 -18.25
N LEU A 154 -14.39 -11.55 -18.21
CA LEU A 154 -14.86 -10.93 -16.98
C LEU A 154 -16.18 -11.59 -16.52
N ASP A 155 -16.31 -11.92 -15.24
CA ASP A 155 -17.49 -12.62 -14.71
C ASP A 155 -18.47 -11.68 -14.00
N VAL A 156 -17.96 -10.66 -13.29
CA VAL A 156 -18.79 -9.73 -12.50
C VAL A 156 -18.44 -8.28 -12.82
N GLU A 157 -19.49 -7.46 -13.02
CA GLU A 157 -19.36 -6.01 -13.18
C GLU A 157 -19.53 -5.29 -11.83
N MET A 158 -18.56 -4.47 -11.46
CA MET A 158 -18.58 -3.65 -10.25
C MET A 158 -18.85 -2.16 -10.56
N PRO A 159 -19.55 -1.42 -9.68
CA PRO A 159 -20.31 -1.91 -8.51
C PRO A 159 -21.76 -2.28 -8.85
N ARG A 160 -22.19 -2.14 -10.12
CA ARG A 160 -23.57 -2.33 -10.56
C ARG A 160 -23.63 -2.84 -11.99
N ALA A 161 -24.71 -3.53 -12.32
CA ALA A 161 -24.94 -4.13 -13.63
C ALA A 161 -25.32 -3.11 -14.74
N LYS A 162 -24.45 -2.14 -15.05
CA LYS A 162 -24.65 -1.16 -16.14
C LYS A 162 -24.47 -1.79 -17.53
N TYR A 163 -23.53 -2.71 -17.68
CA TYR A 163 -23.24 -3.46 -18.89
C TYR A 163 -23.75 -4.90 -18.84
N TYR A 164 -23.73 -5.55 -17.67
CA TYR A 164 -24.16 -6.94 -17.48
C TYR A 164 -25.62 -7.09 -17.05
N GLY A 165 -26.38 -5.99 -16.97
CA GLY A 165 -27.83 -6.03 -16.84
C GLY A 165 -28.52 -6.25 -18.20
N LYS A 166 -29.56 -5.46 -18.50
CA LYS A 166 -30.37 -5.56 -19.73
C LYS A 166 -29.57 -5.55 -21.03
N LYS A 167 -28.38 -4.92 -21.05
CA LYS A 167 -27.52 -4.91 -22.24
C LYS A 167 -26.97 -6.30 -22.56
N LEU A 168 -26.59 -7.08 -21.55
CA LEU A 168 -26.10 -8.44 -21.74
C LEU A 168 -27.22 -9.37 -22.20
N GLU A 169 -28.40 -9.27 -21.60
CA GLU A 169 -29.59 -10.00 -22.07
C GLU A 169 -29.87 -9.74 -23.56
N LYS A 170 -29.80 -8.46 -23.97
CA LYS A 170 -29.98 -8.08 -25.38
C LYS A 170 -28.87 -8.66 -26.26
N ALA A 171 -27.61 -8.61 -25.83
CA ALA A 171 -26.49 -9.14 -26.58
C ALA A 171 -26.60 -10.66 -26.80
N ILE A 172 -27.10 -11.41 -25.81
CA ILE A 172 -27.38 -12.85 -25.92
C ILE A 172 -28.50 -13.10 -26.93
N LYS A 173 -29.64 -12.39 -26.80
CA LYS A 173 -30.79 -12.54 -27.72
C LYS A 173 -30.43 -12.25 -29.18
N LEU A 174 -29.49 -11.32 -29.40
CA LEU A 174 -29.00 -10.97 -30.73
C LEU A 174 -27.88 -11.90 -31.24
N GLY A 175 -27.42 -12.88 -30.45
CA GLY A 175 -26.34 -13.80 -30.84
C GLY A 175 -24.93 -13.22 -30.74
N ASN A 176 -24.77 -12.00 -30.24
CA ASN A 176 -23.45 -11.34 -30.07
C ASN A 176 -22.64 -11.95 -28.92
N VAL A 177 -23.31 -12.57 -27.95
CA VAL A 177 -22.70 -13.25 -26.81
C VAL A 177 -23.24 -14.68 -26.74
N PRO A 178 -22.39 -15.72 -26.84
CA PRO A 178 -22.81 -17.09 -26.63
C PRO A 178 -23.29 -17.31 -25.18
N LEU A 179 -24.48 -17.89 -25.01
CA LEU A 179 -25.06 -18.17 -23.69
C LEU A 179 -24.11 -19.00 -22.80
N LYS A 180 -23.38 -19.95 -23.41
CA LYS A 180 -22.39 -20.79 -22.71
C LYS A 180 -21.37 -19.97 -21.92
N LEU A 181 -20.92 -18.82 -22.44
CA LEU A 181 -19.94 -17.99 -21.72
C LEU A 181 -20.53 -17.37 -20.45
N VAL A 182 -21.83 -17.05 -20.47
CA VAL A 182 -22.55 -16.55 -19.29
C VAL A 182 -22.74 -17.69 -18.28
N ASP A 183 -23.11 -18.88 -18.74
CA ASP A 183 -23.21 -20.06 -17.86
C ASP A 183 -21.87 -20.37 -17.18
N ASP A 184 -20.76 -20.27 -17.92
CA ASP A 184 -19.43 -20.49 -17.37
C ASP A 184 -19.08 -19.46 -16.29
N SER A 185 -19.45 -18.19 -16.47
CA SER A 185 -19.29 -17.16 -15.43
C SER A 185 -20.16 -17.44 -14.21
N ILE A 186 -21.43 -17.81 -14.41
CA ILE A 186 -22.34 -18.19 -13.32
C ILE A 186 -21.77 -19.37 -12.53
N ARG A 187 -21.27 -20.41 -13.21
CA ARG A 187 -20.65 -21.58 -12.54
C ARG A 187 -19.47 -21.19 -11.66
N ARG A 188 -18.57 -20.31 -12.12
CA ARG A 188 -17.43 -19.82 -11.32
C ARG A 188 -17.89 -19.05 -10.09
N ILE A 189 -18.84 -18.13 -10.27
CA ILE A 189 -19.39 -17.33 -9.18
C ILE A 189 -20.05 -18.24 -8.13
N LEU A 190 -20.99 -19.09 -8.56
CA LEU A 190 -21.73 -19.97 -7.64
C LEU A 190 -20.80 -20.95 -6.93
N ARG A 191 -19.86 -21.59 -7.64
CA ARG A 191 -18.87 -22.49 -7.03
C ARG A 191 -18.06 -21.77 -5.96
N THR A 192 -17.55 -20.58 -6.27
CA THR A 192 -16.72 -19.81 -5.35
C THR A 192 -17.51 -19.36 -4.14
N VAL A 193 -18.69 -18.76 -4.35
CA VAL A 193 -19.55 -18.32 -3.25
C VAL A 193 -19.93 -19.49 -2.35
N LEU A 194 -20.42 -20.60 -2.92
CA LEU A 194 -20.79 -21.79 -2.15
C LEU A 194 -19.60 -22.34 -1.35
N LYS A 195 -18.41 -22.46 -1.96
CA LYS A 195 -17.19 -22.93 -1.28
C LYS A 195 -16.90 -22.16 0.02
N PHE A 196 -17.17 -20.86 0.04
CA PHE A 196 -16.91 -20.01 1.20
C PHE A 196 -18.11 -19.87 2.14
N THR A 197 -19.34 -19.84 1.63
CA THR A 197 -20.54 -19.62 2.46
C THR A 197 -21.09 -20.89 3.09
N THR A 198 -20.82 -22.07 2.53
CA THR A 198 -21.26 -23.35 3.11
C THR A 198 -20.21 -24.00 4.00
N LYS A 199 -19.01 -23.43 4.07
CA LYS A 199 -17.95 -23.92 4.94
C LYS A 199 -18.22 -23.46 6.36
N GLU A 200 -18.02 -24.36 7.32
CA GLU A 200 -18.15 -24.02 8.74
C GLU A 200 -17.16 -22.94 9.14
N ASP A 201 -17.63 -21.99 9.94
CA ASP A 201 -16.80 -20.94 10.49
C ASP A 201 -15.87 -21.51 11.58
N PRO A 202 -14.57 -21.18 11.57
CA PRO A 202 -13.62 -21.73 12.55
C PRO A 202 -13.80 -21.18 13.98
N GLN A 203 -14.65 -20.17 14.16
CA GLN A 203 -14.96 -19.49 15.42
C GLN A 203 -16.18 -18.59 15.24
N ASN A 204 -16.68 -18.01 16.34
CA ASN A 204 -17.66 -16.93 16.31
C ASN A 204 -17.01 -15.60 15.89
N TYR A 205 -17.81 -14.73 15.27
CA TYR A 205 -17.35 -13.42 14.78
C TYR A 205 -18.20 -12.30 15.35
N ASP A 206 -18.02 -12.03 16.64
CA ASP A 206 -18.72 -10.96 17.34
C ASP A 206 -18.07 -9.59 17.05
N SER A 207 -18.82 -8.50 17.30
CA SER A 207 -18.37 -7.14 16.98
C SER A 207 -17.17 -6.67 17.82
N ASP A 208 -16.89 -7.34 18.94
CA ASP A 208 -15.74 -7.07 19.81
C ASP A 208 -14.40 -7.44 19.15
N LEU A 209 -14.40 -8.28 18.10
CA LEU A 209 -13.21 -8.56 17.29
C LEU A 209 -12.75 -7.35 16.46
N ILE A 210 -13.60 -6.35 16.24
CA ILE A 210 -13.26 -5.18 15.42
C ILE A 210 -12.34 -4.26 16.23
N GLY A 211 -11.07 -4.16 15.81
CA GLY A 211 -10.08 -3.34 16.50
C GLY A 211 -9.79 -3.82 17.94
N CYS A 212 -9.91 -5.12 18.19
CA CYS A 212 -9.59 -5.69 19.50
C CYS A 212 -8.09 -5.53 19.84
N GLU A 213 -7.74 -5.69 21.11
CA GLU A 213 -6.36 -5.50 21.60
C GLU A 213 -5.35 -6.37 20.85
N ASP A 214 -5.66 -7.64 20.59
CA ASP A 214 -4.79 -8.53 19.80
C ASP A 214 -4.48 -7.97 18.40
N HIS A 215 -5.46 -7.38 17.72
CA HIS A 215 -5.25 -6.79 16.40
C HIS A 215 -4.44 -5.50 16.47
N VAL A 216 -4.63 -4.71 17.53
CA VAL A 216 -3.81 -3.51 17.80
C VAL A 216 -2.36 -3.91 18.06
N LEU A 217 -2.11 -4.96 18.84
CA LEU A 217 -0.77 -5.47 19.11
C LEU A 217 -0.10 -6.01 17.84
N ILE A 218 -0.83 -6.74 16.98
CA ILE A 218 -0.30 -7.17 15.68
C ILE A 218 0.04 -5.97 14.80
N ALA A 219 -0.78 -4.91 14.79
CA ALA A 219 -0.48 -3.70 14.03
C ALA A 219 0.83 -3.04 14.50
N ARG A 220 1.07 -3.02 15.82
CA ARG A 220 2.34 -2.53 16.39
C ARG A 220 3.52 -3.42 15.97
N GLU A 221 3.40 -4.74 16.10
CA GLU A 221 4.45 -5.69 15.74
C GLU A 221 4.84 -5.58 14.25
N VAL A 222 3.85 -5.44 13.37
CA VAL A 222 4.08 -5.27 11.94
C VAL A 222 4.81 -3.95 11.67
N ALA A 223 4.41 -2.84 12.31
CA ALA A 223 5.11 -1.56 12.17
C ALA A 223 6.57 -1.66 12.62
N GLU A 224 6.83 -2.27 13.78
CA GLU A 224 8.17 -2.50 14.34
C GLU A 224 9.08 -3.31 13.41
N LYS A 225 8.56 -4.40 12.83
CA LYS A 225 9.31 -5.25 11.88
C LYS A 225 9.52 -4.60 10.51
N SER A 226 8.71 -3.60 10.17
CA SER A 226 8.75 -2.95 8.85
C SER A 226 9.76 -1.80 8.79
N MET A 227 10.06 -1.13 9.91
CA MET A 227 10.96 0.03 9.89
C MET A 227 12.37 -0.34 9.42
N VAL A 228 12.94 0.49 8.55
CA VAL A 228 14.26 0.26 7.94
C VAL A 228 15.24 1.31 8.41
N LEU A 229 16.29 0.89 9.11
CA LEU A 229 17.40 1.76 9.48
C LEU A 229 18.34 1.93 8.28
N LEU A 230 18.28 3.10 7.64
CA LEU A 230 19.00 3.39 6.40
C LEU A 230 20.43 3.91 6.65
N LYS A 231 20.61 4.64 7.75
CA LYS A 231 21.90 5.19 8.18
C LYS A 231 21.92 5.25 9.70
N ASN A 232 23.05 4.90 10.33
CA ASN A 232 23.26 5.07 11.77
C ASN A 232 24.77 5.21 12.06
N GLN A 233 25.26 6.45 12.09
CA GLN A 233 26.66 6.76 12.39
C GLN A 233 26.88 6.85 13.90
N ASN A 234 28.09 6.50 14.34
CA ASN A 234 28.54 6.61 15.73
C ASN A 234 27.62 5.91 16.76
N LYS A 235 26.85 4.91 16.32
CA LYS A 235 25.86 4.22 17.17
C LYS A 235 24.87 5.18 17.83
N LEU A 236 24.43 6.23 17.12
CA LEU A 236 23.47 7.21 17.66
C LEU A 236 22.16 6.56 18.11
N LEU A 237 21.64 5.62 17.31
CA LEU A 237 20.51 4.78 17.73
C LEU A 237 20.99 3.40 18.23
N PRO A 238 20.30 2.83 19.24
CA PRO A 238 19.17 3.42 19.96
C PRO A 238 19.59 4.53 20.92
N PHE A 239 18.70 5.49 21.20
CA PHE A 239 18.89 6.46 22.26
C PHE A 239 18.92 5.76 23.61
N ASN A 240 19.92 6.10 24.44
CA ASN A 240 19.99 5.65 25.82
C ASN A 240 19.29 6.66 26.73
N THR A 241 18.21 6.26 27.40
CA THR A 241 17.46 7.14 28.30
C THR A 241 18.24 7.59 29.54
N ASP A 242 19.39 6.97 29.81
CA ASP A 242 20.27 7.35 30.91
C ASP A 242 21.36 8.34 30.48
N GLU A 243 21.46 8.66 29.18
CA GLU A 243 22.47 9.57 28.59
C GLU A 243 21.88 10.85 27.98
N ILE A 244 20.55 10.94 27.92
CA ILE A 244 19.85 12.13 27.42
C ILE A 244 18.79 12.54 28.44
N ASP A 245 18.74 13.83 28.75
CA ASP A 245 17.73 14.43 29.63
C ASP A 245 16.65 15.15 28.81
N THR A 246 17.00 15.58 27.60
CA THR A 246 16.14 16.39 26.72
C THR A 246 16.12 15.87 25.29
N LEU A 247 14.94 15.86 24.68
CA LEU A 247 14.73 15.46 23.29
C LEU A 247 13.80 16.42 22.58
N ALA A 248 14.17 16.90 21.39
CA ALA A 248 13.23 17.61 20.52
C ALA A 248 12.65 16.69 19.45
N LEU A 249 11.34 16.71 19.30
CA LEU A 249 10.63 16.12 18.17
C LEU A 249 10.15 17.24 17.25
N LEU A 250 10.74 17.31 16.06
CA LEU A 250 10.57 18.41 15.11
C LEU A 250 9.96 17.92 13.79
N GLY A 251 9.26 18.80 13.09
CA GLY A 251 8.79 18.59 11.72
C GLY A 251 7.28 18.37 11.60
N PRO A 252 6.73 18.52 10.38
CA PRO A 252 5.29 18.64 10.16
C PRO A 252 4.52 17.36 10.47
N LEU A 253 5.23 16.22 10.59
CA LEU A 253 4.64 14.91 10.88
C LEU A 253 4.87 14.46 12.33
N ALA A 254 5.52 15.28 13.16
CA ALA A 254 5.85 14.95 14.55
C ALA A 254 4.62 14.60 15.41
N ASP A 255 3.51 15.33 15.24
CA ASP A 255 2.25 15.07 15.95
C ASP A 255 1.05 14.90 15.00
N LYS A 256 1.31 14.49 13.74
CA LYS A 256 0.25 14.27 12.74
C LYS A 256 -0.22 12.82 12.76
N LYS A 257 -1.54 12.63 12.78
CA LYS A 257 -2.17 11.31 12.54
C LYS A 257 -2.09 11.02 11.04
N ASN A 258 -1.10 10.24 10.63
CA ASN A 258 -0.78 10.00 9.23
C ASN A 258 -0.67 8.49 8.95
N THR A 259 -1.70 7.93 8.32
CA THR A 259 -1.78 6.50 7.98
C THR A 259 -1.75 6.24 6.47
N GLY A 260 -1.41 7.24 5.66
CA GLY A 260 -1.31 7.13 4.21
C GLY A 260 -2.59 7.53 3.48
N ASP A 261 -2.92 6.78 2.42
CA ASP A 261 -3.95 7.09 1.43
C ASP A 261 -5.35 7.35 2.04
N HIS A 262 -6.08 8.25 1.39
CA HIS A 262 -7.50 8.52 1.67
C HIS A 262 -8.45 7.95 0.59
N GLY A 263 -7.91 7.22 -0.39
CA GLY A 263 -8.63 6.44 -1.39
C GLY A 263 -9.28 5.17 -0.87
N SER A 264 -9.41 4.15 -1.72
CA SER A 264 -10.07 2.88 -1.38
C SER A 264 -9.36 2.05 -0.31
N SER A 265 -8.09 2.34 -0.03
CA SER A 265 -7.30 1.70 1.03
C SER A 265 -7.44 2.40 2.40
N HIS A 266 -8.16 3.52 2.49
CA HIS A 266 -8.41 4.24 3.75
C HIS A 266 -9.21 3.39 4.73
N VAL A 267 -8.59 3.04 5.86
CA VAL A 267 -9.25 2.40 7.02
C VAL A 267 -9.47 3.43 8.12
N ARG A 268 -10.65 3.46 8.73
CA ARG A 268 -10.97 4.35 9.86
C ARG A 268 -10.68 3.63 11.18
N GLN A 269 -9.75 4.16 11.97
CA GLN A 269 -9.39 3.60 13.28
C GLN A 269 -9.88 4.51 14.41
N LYS A 270 -10.20 3.90 15.56
CA LYS A 270 -10.68 4.62 16.74
C LYS A 270 -9.60 5.54 17.34
N ASN A 271 -8.38 5.03 17.45
CA ASN A 271 -7.23 5.72 18.01
C ASN A 271 -6.04 5.57 17.05
N ILE A 272 -5.29 6.66 16.86
CA ILE A 272 -4.03 6.68 16.12
C ILE A 272 -3.01 7.35 17.03
N VAL A 273 -1.91 6.64 17.31
CA VAL A 273 -0.81 7.13 18.14
C VAL A 273 0.20 7.84 17.25
N THR A 274 0.32 9.16 17.42
CA THR A 274 1.29 9.99 16.70
C THR A 274 2.72 9.71 17.19
N PRO A 275 3.75 10.07 16.41
CA PRO A 275 5.14 9.98 16.86
C PRO A 275 5.39 10.65 18.22
N LEU A 276 4.85 11.87 18.43
CA LEU A 276 4.92 12.58 19.70
C LEU A 276 4.30 11.80 20.85
N GLN A 277 3.09 11.30 20.66
CA GLN A 277 2.40 10.53 21.68
C GLN A 277 3.16 9.24 22.01
N GLY A 278 3.66 8.52 21.00
CA GLY A 278 4.41 7.28 21.19
C GLY A 278 5.73 7.49 21.95
N ILE A 279 6.47 8.55 21.62
CA ILE A 279 7.71 8.89 22.33
C ILE A 279 7.41 9.26 23.78
N LYS A 280 6.41 10.12 24.04
CA LYS A 280 5.97 10.48 25.40
C LYS A 280 5.54 9.25 26.22
N ASN A 281 4.78 8.33 25.61
CA ASN A 281 4.39 7.07 26.24
C ASN A 281 5.62 6.22 26.63
N SER A 282 6.66 6.23 25.79
CA SER A 282 7.84 5.39 25.98
C SER A 282 8.79 5.91 27.05
N VAL A 283 9.04 7.22 27.10
CA VAL A 283 10.03 7.85 28.00
C VAL A 283 9.42 8.33 29.31
N GLY A 284 8.11 8.59 29.35
CA GLY A 284 7.42 9.13 30.53
C GLY A 284 8.06 10.44 30.99
N ASN A 285 8.42 10.52 32.27
CA ASN A 285 9.06 11.70 32.87
C ASN A 285 10.60 11.61 32.90
N LYS A 286 11.20 10.58 32.27
CA LYS A 286 12.67 10.41 32.27
C LYS A 286 13.38 11.42 31.36
N ILE A 287 12.72 11.83 30.28
CA ILE A 287 13.25 12.76 29.28
C ILE A 287 12.22 13.86 29.09
N GLU A 288 12.66 15.12 29.12
CA GLU A 288 11.83 16.26 28.73
C GLU A 288 11.71 16.31 27.20
N VAL A 289 10.48 16.24 26.69
CA VAL A 289 10.20 16.19 25.25
C VAL A 289 9.66 17.53 24.76
N PHE A 290 10.47 18.23 23.96
CA PHE A 290 10.10 19.44 23.24
C PHE A 290 9.46 19.07 21.90
N HIS A 291 8.48 19.85 21.46
CA HIS A 291 7.79 19.64 20.20
C HIS A 291 7.63 20.95 19.43
N ASN A 292 7.89 20.91 18.12
CA ASN A 292 7.59 22.00 17.19
C ASN A 292 7.36 21.42 15.79
N ASP A 293 6.41 21.97 15.03
CA ASP A 293 6.07 21.49 13.69
C ASP A 293 7.11 21.86 12.62
N GLY A 294 8.07 22.71 12.94
CA GLY A 294 9.17 23.09 12.07
C GLY A 294 8.82 24.16 11.02
N HIS A 295 7.64 24.77 11.07
CA HIS A 295 7.27 25.85 10.14
C HIS A 295 8.15 27.09 10.31
N ASP A 296 8.51 27.43 11.54
CA ASP A 296 9.49 28.48 11.85
C ASP A 296 10.85 27.82 12.11
N ILE A 297 11.72 27.91 11.09
CA ILE A 297 13.04 27.27 11.11
C ILE A 297 13.94 27.85 12.21
N ASP A 298 13.83 29.15 12.50
CA ASP A 298 14.67 29.79 13.50
C ASP A 298 14.31 29.28 14.90
N VAL A 299 13.01 29.15 15.18
CA VAL A 299 12.51 28.55 16.44
C VAL A 299 12.94 27.08 16.54
N ALA A 300 12.76 26.30 15.48
CA ALA A 300 13.16 24.89 15.46
C ALA A 300 14.66 24.72 15.69
N GLN A 301 15.49 25.59 15.11
CA GLN A 301 16.94 25.59 15.31
C GLN A 301 17.34 25.97 16.74
N GLN A 302 16.67 26.96 17.35
CA GLN A 302 16.90 27.33 18.75
C GLN A 302 16.58 26.16 19.70
N ILE A 303 15.45 25.48 19.49
CA ILE A 303 15.09 24.29 20.25
C ILE A 303 16.13 23.19 20.04
N ALA A 304 16.53 22.92 18.79
CA ALA A 304 17.52 21.90 18.49
C ALA A 304 18.88 22.16 19.17
N GLN A 305 19.26 23.44 19.33
CA GLN A 305 20.49 23.82 20.02
C GLN A 305 20.41 23.63 21.54
N SER A 306 19.21 23.67 22.13
CA SER A 306 19.02 23.60 23.58
C SER A 306 18.77 22.18 24.13
N VAL A 307 18.73 21.15 23.27
CA VAL A 307 18.43 19.76 23.67
C VAL A 307 19.58 18.79 23.37
N ASP A 308 19.60 17.65 24.05
CA ASP A 308 20.64 16.63 23.88
C ASP A 308 20.53 15.88 22.55
N SER A 309 19.31 15.65 22.06
CA SER A 309 19.06 14.89 20.83
C SER A 309 17.80 15.37 20.11
N VAL A 310 17.74 15.12 18.81
CA VAL A 310 16.63 15.57 17.95
C VAL A 310 16.11 14.43 17.09
N VAL A 311 14.79 14.34 16.96
CA VAL A 311 14.11 13.49 15.98
C VAL A 311 13.31 14.39 15.05
N LEU A 312 13.64 14.35 13.76
CA LEU A 312 12.93 15.06 12.69
C LEU A 312 11.97 14.09 12.02
N VAL A 313 10.67 14.38 11.99
CA VAL A 313 9.67 13.55 11.31
C VAL A 313 9.11 14.30 10.10
N VAL A 314 9.49 13.84 8.90
CA VAL A 314 9.23 14.51 7.62
C VAL A 314 8.78 13.49 6.56
N GLY A 315 8.24 13.99 5.45
CA GLY A 315 7.81 13.14 4.34
C GLY A 315 6.44 13.51 3.80
N TYR A 316 5.64 12.49 3.51
CA TYR A 316 4.42 12.63 2.73
C TYR A 316 3.18 12.28 3.54
N THR A 317 2.05 12.75 3.04
CA THR A 317 0.70 12.48 3.56
C THR A 317 -0.21 12.04 2.41
N SER A 318 -1.48 11.78 2.72
CA SER A 318 -2.51 11.58 1.71
C SER A 318 -2.58 12.71 0.68
N GLU A 319 -2.14 13.94 1.00
CA GLU A 319 -2.18 15.07 0.06
C GLU A 319 -1.08 15.01 -1.02
N ASP A 320 -0.06 14.18 -0.80
CA ASP A 320 1.12 14.09 -1.65
C ASP A 320 1.09 12.85 -2.56
N GLU A 321 0.51 11.75 -2.07
CA GLU A 321 0.39 10.48 -2.78
C GLU A 321 -0.87 9.71 -2.35
N GLY A 322 -1.49 9.01 -3.32
CA GLY A 322 -2.68 8.21 -3.06
C GLY A 322 -3.42 7.81 -4.32
N GLU A 323 -4.61 7.23 -4.15
CA GLU A 323 -5.47 6.86 -5.26
C GLU A 323 -6.04 8.08 -6.01
N TYR A 324 -5.92 8.06 -7.34
CA TYR A 324 -6.48 9.10 -8.20
C TYR A 324 -7.81 8.69 -8.84
N ILE A 325 -8.88 9.40 -8.47
CA ILE A 325 -10.18 9.31 -9.15
C ILE A 325 -10.51 10.69 -9.74
N PRO A 326 -10.61 10.79 -11.09
CA PRO A 326 -10.98 12.03 -11.76
C PRO A 326 -12.24 12.66 -11.16
N HIS A 327 -12.19 13.97 -10.90
CA HIS A 327 -13.28 14.78 -10.34
C HIS A 327 -13.68 14.47 -8.89
N ILE A 328 -13.05 13.49 -8.24
CA ILE A 328 -13.26 13.15 -6.82
C ILE A 328 -12.01 13.49 -6.00
N SER A 329 -10.84 13.07 -6.49
CA SER A 329 -9.55 13.33 -5.88
C SER A 329 -9.02 14.70 -6.32
N LYS A 330 -8.87 15.65 -5.38
CA LYS A 330 -8.13 16.91 -5.61
C LYS A 330 -6.68 16.71 -5.20
N GLY A 331 -5.75 16.83 -6.15
CA GLY A 331 -4.30 16.77 -5.87
C GLY A 331 -3.73 15.39 -5.55
N LEU A 332 -4.54 14.33 -5.54
CA LEU A 332 -4.07 12.95 -5.31
C LEU A 332 -3.54 12.31 -6.60
N GLY A 333 -2.69 11.31 -6.48
CA GLY A 333 -2.21 10.49 -7.59
C GLY A 333 -0.72 10.24 -7.52
N ASP A 334 -0.09 10.13 -8.70
CA ASP A 334 1.35 9.92 -8.78
C ASP A 334 2.09 11.17 -8.29
N ARG A 335 3.20 10.96 -7.57
CA ARG A 335 4.02 12.05 -7.06
C ARG A 335 4.69 12.80 -8.23
N PRO A 336 4.67 14.14 -8.24
CA PRO A 336 5.38 14.90 -9.26
C PRO A 336 6.91 14.83 -9.09
N ASN A 337 7.37 14.67 -7.85
CA ASN A 337 8.78 14.65 -7.47
C ASN A 337 9.05 13.51 -6.49
N LEU A 338 10.28 12.97 -6.47
CA LEU A 338 10.67 11.88 -5.57
C LEU A 338 11.38 12.35 -4.29
N GLY A 339 11.80 13.61 -4.23
CA GLY A 339 12.46 14.21 -3.06
C GLY A 339 11.46 14.78 -2.06
N LEU A 340 11.94 15.08 -0.85
CA LEU A 340 11.17 15.80 0.17
C LEU A 340 10.75 17.19 -0.31
N LYS A 341 9.80 17.80 0.40
CA LYS A 341 9.46 19.22 0.20
C LYS A 341 10.67 20.08 0.55
N GLU A 342 10.83 21.20 -0.15
CA GLU A 342 11.97 22.10 0.06
C GLU A 342 12.06 22.58 1.52
N ASP A 343 10.92 22.83 2.16
CA ASP A 343 10.87 23.26 3.57
C ASP A 343 11.32 22.16 4.53
N ASP A 344 11.00 20.88 4.27
CA ASP A 344 11.50 19.75 5.05
C ASP A 344 13.03 19.64 4.94
N ILE A 345 13.58 19.85 3.73
CA ILE A 345 15.04 19.84 3.50
C ILE A 345 15.70 21.00 4.25
N LYS A 346 15.16 22.22 4.16
CA LYS A 346 15.68 23.39 4.89
C LYS A 346 15.68 23.17 6.40
N LEU A 347 14.60 22.60 6.94
CA LEU A 347 14.50 22.25 8.36
C LEU A 347 15.57 21.23 8.77
N ILE A 348 15.73 20.14 8.02
CA ILE A 348 16.78 19.13 8.27
C ILE A 348 18.15 19.80 8.31
N GLU A 349 18.46 20.64 7.33
CA GLU A 349 19.76 21.29 7.22
C GLU A 349 20.03 22.29 8.36
N ALA A 350 19.02 23.06 8.77
CA ALA A 350 19.14 24.01 9.87
C ALA A 350 19.41 23.28 11.19
N VAL A 351 18.64 22.24 11.49
CA VAL A 351 18.81 21.42 12.70
C VAL A 351 20.15 20.70 12.72
N ALA A 352 20.53 20.07 11.60
CA ALA A 352 21.78 19.32 11.51
C ALA A 352 23.03 20.21 11.64
N LYS A 353 22.93 21.53 11.41
CA LYS A 353 24.04 22.47 11.65
C LYS A 353 24.31 22.66 13.14
N VAL A 354 23.27 22.71 13.98
CA VAL A 354 23.37 23.04 15.40
C VAL A 354 23.37 21.83 16.33
N ASN A 355 22.79 20.70 15.91
CA ASN A 355 22.75 19.47 16.70
C ASN A 355 23.19 18.25 15.89
N LYS A 356 24.27 17.60 16.33
CA LYS A 356 24.86 16.42 15.66
C LYS A 356 24.30 15.08 16.16
N LYS A 357 23.39 15.09 17.13
CA LYS A 357 22.65 13.92 17.63
C LYS A 357 21.22 13.95 17.10
N CYS A 358 21.07 14.09 15.77
CA CYS A 358 19.77 14.16 15.11
C CYS A 358 19.45 12.92 14.27
N VAL A 359 18.19 12.49 14.28
CA VAL A 359 17.67 11.37 13.49
C VAL A 359 16.60 11.91 12.55
N VAL A 360 16.70 11.62 11.25
CA VAL A 360 15.61 11.88 10.31
C VAL A 360 14.75 10.64 10.16
N VAL A 361 13.48 10.75 10.53
CA VAL A 361 12.44 9.73 10.38
C VAL A 361 11.59 10.09 9.16
N LEU A 362 11.64 9.23 8.15
CA LEU A 362 10.93 9.37 6.89
C LEU A 362 9.58 8.65 6.94
N VAL A 363 8.52 9.36 6.58
CA VAL A 363 7.16 8.82 6.44
C VAL A 363 6.73 8.94 4.98
N GLY A 364 6.35 7.81 4.38
CA GLY A 364 5.89 7.74 2.99
C GLY A 364 5.71 6.30 2.54
N GLY A 365 5.07 6.12 1.39
CA GLY A 365 4.69 4.83 0.82
C GLY A 365 5.71 4.21 -0.12
N SER A 366 6.76 4.95 -0.50
CA SER A 366 7.68 4.56 -1.55
C SER A 366 9.02 5.31 -1.43
N ALA A 367 9.91 5.19 -2.42
CA ALA A 367 11.24 5.78 -2.38
C ALA A 367 11.18 7.31 -2.20
N ILE A 368 11.94 7.81 -1.23
CA ILE A 368 12.17 9.23 -0.98
C ILE A 368 13.64 9.51 -1.28
N LEU A 369 13.93 10.47 -2.14
CA LEU A 369 15.30 10.85 -2.45
C LEU A 369 15.93 11.62 -1.29
N MET A 370 17.20 11.28 -1.04
CA MET A 370 17.94 11.80 0.11
C MET A 370 19.29 12.41 -0.26
N GLU A 371 19.71 12.38 -1.53
CA GLU A 371 21.06 12.84 -1.92
C GLU A 371 21.36 14.29 -1.51
N GLU A 372 20.34 15.16 -1.46
CA GLU A 372 20.49 16.59 -1.10
C GLU A 372 20.91 16.81 0.36
N TRP A 373 20.58 15.89 1.27
CA TRP A 373 20.70 16.12 2.72
C TRP A 373 21.25 14.93 3.53
N LYS A 374 21.27 13.70 3.00
CA LYS A 374 21.64 12.49 3.76
C LYS A 374 23.04 12.55 4.38
N GLU A 375 23.98 13.25 3.76
CA GLU A 375 25.35 13.39 4.27
C GLU A 375 25.45 14.38 5.44
N LYS A 376 24.44 15.23 5.63
CA LYS A 376 24.40 16.25 6.69
C LYS A 376 23.91 15.69 8.03
N VAL A 377 23.26 14.52 8.02
CA VAL A 377 22.67 13.89 9.22
C VAL A 377 23.34 12.55 9.56
N PRO A 378 23.46 12.20 10.84
CA PRO A 378 24.13 10.98 11.27
C PRO A 378 23.24 9.72 11.16
N SER A 379 21.91 9.87 11.19
CA SER A 379 20.99 8.74 11.24
C SER A 379 19.70 9.00 10.45
N ILE A 380 19.23 7.96 9.75
CA ILE A 380 18.04 8.00 8.91
C ILE A 380 17.24 6.70 9.10
N LEU A 381 15.95 6.83 9.39
CA LEU A 381 15.02 5.72 9.59
C LEU A 381 13.81 5.88 8.65
N MET A 382 13.49 4.85 7.87
CA MET A 382 12.23 4.78 7.13
C MET A 382 11.15 4.15 8.00
N ALA A 383 10.13 4.93 8.38
CA ALA A 383 9.04 4.52 9.25
C ALA A 383 7.75 4.15 8.52
N TRP A 384 7.65 4.46 7.22
CA TRP A 384 6.48 4.21 6.37
C TRP A 384 5.19 4.89 6.89
N TYR A 385 4.06 4.59 6.25
CA TYR A 385 2.74 4.74 6.87
C TYR A 385 2.50 3.59 7.84
N SER A 386 2.94 3.73 9.08
CA SER A 386 3.03 2.65 10.08
C SER A 386 1.72 2.30 10.81
N GLY A 387 0.58 2.76 10.30
CA GLY A 387 -0.74 2.43 10.84
C GLY A 387 -1.02 3.04 12.22
N MET A 388 -2.05 2.51 12.90
CA MET A 388 -2.58 3.11 14.14
C MET A 388 -1.62 3.13 15.33
N GLU A 389 -0.68 2.18 15.37
CA GLU A 389 0.31 2.05 16.45
C GLU A 389 1.70 2.55 16.06
N GLY A 390 1.82 3.23 14.91
CA GLY A 390 3.09 3.67 14.34
C GLY A 390 3.96 4.50 15.29
N GLY A 391 3.35 5.40 16.08
CA GLY A 391 4.09 6.18 17.07
C GLY A 391 4.71 5.34 18.18
N ASN A 392 3.99 4.35 18.72
CA ASN A 392 4.53 3.45 19.75
C ASN A 392 5.63 2.55 19.18
N ALA A 393 5.43 2.02 17.96
CA ALA A 393 6.44 1.24 17.25
C ALA A 393 7.71 2.06 17.00
N LEU A 394 7.57 3.32 16.56
CA LEU A 394 8.70 4.22 16.33
C LEU A 394 9.48 4.44 17.62
N ALA A 395 8.80 4.71 18.73
CA ALA A 395 9.45 4.89 20.02
C ALA A 395 10.19 3.61 20.47
N ASN A 396 9.60 2.43 20.28
CA ASN A 396 10.26 1.16 20.60
C ASN A 396 11.56 0.96 19.81
N VAL A 397 11.60 1.36 18.54
CA VAL A 397 12.81 1.32 17.70
C VAL A 397 13.83 2.37 18.14
N LEU A 398 13.41 3.63 18.33
CA LEU A 398 14.31 4.72 18.70
C LEU A 398 15.01 4.49 20.04
N PHE A 399 14.34 3.86 21.01
CA PHE A 399 14.86 3.60 22.34
C PHE A 399 15.30 2.14 22.55
N GLY A 400 15.43 1.35 21.47
CA GLY A 400 16.06 0.03 21.53
C GLY A 400 15.26 -1.06 22.24
N LYS A 401 13.97 -0.84 22.52
CA LYS A 401 13.04 -1.90 22.94
C LYS A 401 12.87 -2.94 21.81
N VAL A 402 13.00 -2.49 20.56
CA VAL A 402 13.04 -3.32 19.36
C VAL A 402 14.25 -2.96 18.51
N ASN A 403 14.94 -3.97 18.00
CA ASN A 403 15.99 -3.79 16.99
C ASN A 403 15.37 -3.70 15.59
N PRO A 404 15.58 -2.61 14.82
CA PRO A 404 14.99 -2.46 13.48
C PRO A 404 15.47 -3.58 12.55
N SER A 405 14.53 -4.29 11.94
CA SER A 405 14.80 -5.49 11.12
C SER A 405 14.31 -5.39 9.68
N GLY A 406 13.58 -4.32 9.34
CA GLY A 406 13.05 -4.11 8.00
C GLY A 406 14.13 -4.03 6.93
N LYS A 407 13.76 -4.40 5.71
CA LYS A 407 14.57 -4.26 4.50
C LYS A 407 13.76 -3.50 3.46
N LEU A 408 14.42 -2.66 2.66
CA LEU A 408 13.74 -1.98 1.56
C LEU A 408 13.22 -3.02 0.55
N PRO A 409 11.94 -2.97 0.16
CA PRO A 409 11.40 -3.86 -0.85
C PRO A 409 11.55 -3.31 -2.28
N PHE A 410 12.28 -2.21 -2.42
CA PHE A 410 12.57 -1.55 -3.68
C PHE A 410 13.87 -0.76 -3.61
N THR A 411 14.38 -0.38 -4.77
CA THR A 411 15.60 0.43 -4.89
C THR A 411 15.29 1.92 -4.74
N ILE A 412 16.07 2.64 -3.93
CA ILE A 412 16.04 4.11 -3.90
C ILE A 412 17.12 4.61 -4.87
N PRO A 413 16.76 5.23 -6.01
CA PRO A 413 17.75 5.70 -6.97
C PRO A 413 18.49 6.92 -6.41
N LYS A 414 19.71 7.18 -6.88
CA LYS A 414 20.41 8.45 -6.57
C LYS A 414 19.83 9.65 -7.33
N ASP A 415 19.33 9.41 -8.53
CA ASP A 415 18.83 10.43 -9.45
C ASP A 415 17.54 9.88 -10.09
N PRO A 416 16.43 10.65 -10.14
CA PRO A 416 15.22 10.24 -10.85
C PRO A 416 15.49 9.77 -12.29
N ALA A 417 16.48 10.33 -12.97
CA ALA A 417 16.85 9.98 -14.34
C ALA A 417 17.40 8.56 -14.49
N HIS A 418 17.82 7.90 -13.40
CA HIS A 418 18.24 6.51 -13.41
C HIS A 418 17.07 5.52 -13.44
N LEU A 419 15.82 5.98 -13.22
CA LEU A 419 14.66 5.12 -13.25
C LEU A 419 14.33 4.67 -14.68
N PRO A 420 13.70 3.49 -14.85
CA PRO A 420 13.46 2.97 -16.18
C PRO A 420 12.39 3.81 -16.88
N TYR A 421 12.76 4.41 -18.01
CA TYR A 421 11.92 5.31 -18.80
C TYR A 421 10.58 4.67 -19.22
N PHE A 422 9.51 5.47 -19.23
CA PHE A 422 8.27 5.12 -19.91
C PHE A 422 8.35 5.69 -21.33
N LYS A 423 8.45 4.82 -22.33
CA LYS A 423 8.28 5.23 -23.72
C LYS A 423 6.77 5.49 -23.93
N ILE A 424 6.38 6.76 -23.82
CA ILE A 424 4.98 7.22 -23.96
C ILE A 424 4.60 7.29 -25.43
#